data_AF-A0A1M3G062-F1
#
_entry.id   AF-A0A1M3G062-F1
#
_cell.length_a   1.000
_cell.length_b   1.000
_cell.length_c   1.000
_cell.angle_alpha   90.00
_cell.angle_beta   90.00
_cell.angle_gamma   90.00
#
_symmetry.space_group_name_H-M   'P 1'
#
loop_
_entity.id
_entity.type
_entity.pdbx_description
1 polymer ?
#
loop_
_entity_poly.entity_id
_entity_poly.type
_entity_poly.pdbx_seq_one_letter_code
_entity_poly.pdbx_strand_id
1 'polypeptide(L)' 'MSVIIILLIASLSVAALFLVAFLWGVRSGQFEDDYSPSSRILFDDKPSSTKTI' A
#
# COMPACT_ATOMS: atom_id res chain seq x y z
N MET A 1 34.09 -9.46 -20.47
CA MET A 1 32.85 -9.95 -21.12
C MET A 1 31.92 -10.70 -20.17
N SER A 2 32.41 -11.57 -19.27
CA SER A 2 31.57 -12.30 -18.30
C SER A 2 30.84 -11.39 -17.28
N VAL A 3 31.51 -10.32 -16.81
CA VAL A 3 30.94 -9.38 -15.82
C VAL A 3 29.66 -8.69 -16.31
N ILE A 4 29.56 -8.39 -17.61
CA ILE A 4 28.38 -7.75 -18.19
C ILE A 4 27.16 -8.67 -18.06
N ILE A 5 27.33 -9.97 -18.26
CA ILE A 5 26.25 -10.96 -18.14
C ILE A 5 25.77 -11.05 -16.69
N ILE A 6 26.70 -11.06 -15.73
CA ILE A 6 26.37 -11.06 -14.29
C ILE A 6 25.58 -9.81 -13.91
N LEU A 7 26.03 -8.64 -14.36
CA LEU A 7 25.36 -7.37 -14.10
C LEU A 7 23.95 -7.30 -14.73
N LEU A 8 23.78 -7.88 -15.92
CA LEU A 8 22.49 -7.94 -16.61
C LEU A 8 21.49 -8.81 -15.82
N ILE A 9 21.91 -9.99 -15.37
CA ILE A 9 21.06 -10.87 -14.55
C ILE A 9 20.74 -10.19 -13.21
N ALA A 10 21.73 -9.56 -12.57
CA ALA A 10 21.53 -8.87 -11.30
C ALA A 10 20.52 -7.71 -11.44
N SER A 11 20.66 -6.86 -12.46
CA SER A 11 19.74 -5.73 -12.66
C SER A 11 18.33 -6.19 -13.01
N LEU A 12 18.21 -7.22 -13.86
CA LEU A 12 16.92 -7.80 -14.21
C LEU A 12 16.22 -8.44 -13.01
N SER A 13 16.99 -9.13 -12.14
CA SER A 13 16.46 -9.73 -10.91
C SER A 13 15.95 -8.66 -9.95
N VAL A 14 16.70 -7.57 -9.76
CA VAL A 14 16.26 -6.43 -8.94
C VAL A 14 14.98 -5.82 -9.50
N ALA A 15 14.92 -5.57 -10.81
CA ALA A 15 13.73 -5.02 -11.45
C ALA A 15 12.50 -5.95 -11.28
N ALA A 16 12.68 -7.26 -11.47
CA ALA A 16 11.62 -8.25 -11.29
C ALA A 16 11.14 -8.32 -9.83
N LEU A 17 12.05 -8.29 -8.86
CA LEU A 17 11.71 -8.26 -7.43
C LEU A 17 10.85 -7.04 -7.08
N PHE A 18 11.25 -5.85 -7.53
CA PHE A 18 10.47 -4.63 -7.31
C PHE A 18 9.09 -4.69 -8.00
N LEU A 19 9.03 -5.22 -9.22
CA LEU A 19 7.76 -5.39 -9.93
C LEU A 19 6.81 -6.33 -9.20
N VAL A 20 7.30 -7.49 -8.72
CA VAL A 20 6.48 -8.44 -7.96
C VAL A 20 6.01 -7.84 -6.65
N ALA A 21 6.90 -7.16 -5.91
CA ALA A 21 6.55 -6.47 -4.67
C ALA A 21 5.48 -5.39 -4.91
N PHE A 22 5.62 -4.61 -5.99
CA PHE A 22 4.64 -3.60 -6.39
C PHE A 22 3.27 -4.21 -6.71
N LEU A 23 3.23 -5.25 -7.55
CA LEU A 23 1.98 -5.93 -7.91
C LEU A 23 1.31 -6.56 -6.68
N TRP A 24 2.08 -7.12 -5.76
CA TRP A 24 1.56 -7.64 -4.50
C TRP A 24 0.97 -6.52 -3.64
N GLY A 25 1.65 -5.39 -3.48
CA GLY A 25 1.18 -4.24 -2.71
C GLY A 25 -0.11 -3.61 -3.26
N VAL A 26 -0.23 -3.51 -4.58
CA VAL A 26 -1.46 -3.06 -5.25
C VAL A 26 -2.60 -4.05 -4.97
N ARG A 27 -2.33 -5.36 -5.06
CA ARG A 27 -3.35 -6.40 -4.82
C ARG A 27 -3.73 -6.54 -3.35
N SER A 28 -2.85 -6.19 -2.41
CA SER A 28 -3.12 -6.28 -0.97
C SER A 28 -3.96 -5.12 -0.44
N GLY A 29 -4.47 -4.24 -1.31
CA GLY A 29 -5.31 -3.12 -0.90
C GLY A 29 -4.56 -2.07 -0.06
N GLN A 30 -3.22 -1.98 -0.17
CA GLN A 30 -2.44 -1.01 0.61
C GLN A 30 -2.84 0.45 0.32
N PHE A 31 -3.50 0.68 -0.81
CA PHE A 31 -4.01 1.97 -1.25
C PHE A 31 -5.50 2.19 -0.93
N GLU A 32 -6.18 1.27 -0.23
CA GLU A 32 -7.60 1.40 0.10
C GLU A 32 -7.86 2.24 1.36
N ASP A 33 -6.81 2.76 2.01
CA ASP A 33 -6.95 3.74 3.10
C ASP A 33 -7.25 5.14 2.54
N ASP A 34 -8.38 5.25 1.84
CA ASP A 34 -8.88 6.48 1.22
C ASP A 34 -9.42 7.48 2.26
N TYR A 35 -9.58 7.05 3.52
CA TYR A 35 -10.13 7.85 4.61
C TYR A 35 -9.06 8.14 5.66
N SER A 36 -8.41 9.29 5.51
CA SER A 36 -7.45 9.80 6.48
C SER A 36 -8.03 9.79 7.91
N PRO A 37 -7.24 9.38 8.92
CA PRO A 37 -7.69 9.26 10.31
C PRO A 37 -8.28 10.56 10.87
N SER A 38 -7.89 11.72 10.33
CA SER A 38 -8.43 13.02 10.70
C SER A 38 -9.91 13.18 10.37
N SER A 39 -10.41 12.56 9.30
CA SER A 39 -11.84 12.59 8.95
C SER A 39 -12.68 11.70 9.88
N ARG A 40 -12.17 10.52 10.26
CA ARG A 40 -12.83 9.63 11.24
C ARG A 40 -12.98 10.33 12.58
N ILE A 41 -11.90 10.87 13.14
CA ILE A 41 -11.95 11.56 14.44
C ILE A 41 -12.92 12.74 14.46
N LEU A 42 -13.05 13.49 13.36
CA LEU A 42 -13.92 14.67 13.32
C LEU A 42 -15.43 14.35 13.19
N PHE A 43 -15.77 13.20 12.62
CA PHE A 43 -17.16 12.83 12.30
C PHE A 43 -17.71 11.66 13.14
N ASP A 44 -16.85 10.83 13.71
CA ASP A 44 -17.21 9.66 14.53
C ASP A 44 -17.50 10.04 16.00
N ASP A 45 -17.03 11.21 16.44
CA ASP A 45 -17.28 11.76 17.79
C ASP A 45 -18.68 12.40 17.98
N LYS A 46 -19.61 12.26 17.04
CA LYS A 46 -21.00 12.69 17.28
C LYS A 46 -21.68 11.67 18.20
N PRO A 47 -22.01 12.03 19.47
CA PRO A 47 -22.81 11.14 20.30
C PRO A 47 -24.15 10.93 19.59
N SER A 48 -24.46 9.68 19.25
CA SER A 48 -25.82 9.30 18.88
C SER A 48 -26.73 9.79 20.00
N SER A 49 -27.54 10.80 19.68
CA SER A 49 -28.66 11.22 20.52
C SER A 49 -29.65 10.05 20.55
N THR A 50 -29.36 9.08 21.39
CA THR A 50 -30.30 8.03 21.76
C THR A 50 -31.29 8.69 22.70
N LYS A 51 -32.34 9.21 22.06
CA LYS A 51 -33.62 9.56 22.66
C LYS A 51 -34.18 8.34 23.38
N THR A 52 -33.99 8.26 24.69
CA THR A 52 -34.69 7.29 25.56
C THR A 52 -35.46 8.07 26.60
N ILE A 53 -36.77 8.18 26.32
CA ILE A 53 -37.93 8.43 27.19
C ILE A 53 -37.82 9.58 28.21
#